data_AF-A0A2S2R168-F1
#
_entry.id   AF-A0A2S2R168-F1
#
_cell.length_a   1.000
_cell.length_b   1.000
_cell.length_c   1.000
_cell.angle_alpha   90.00
_cell.angle_beta   90.00
_cell.angle_gamma   90.00
#
_symmetry.space_group_name_H-M   'P 1'
#
loop_
_entity.id
_entity.type
_entity.pdbx_description
1 polymer ?
#
loop_
_entity_poly.entity_id
_entity_poly.type
_entity_poly.pdbx_seq_one_letter_code
_entity_poly.pdbx_strand_id
1 'polypeptide(L)'
;MSPYEWTNIVQEHFFMHIRLPCCLVFKKSYINVNYGTYLSVRGHCSDCGSVFEGSIKQIPDDDSRVIMECKYSGSYNISHSKKRKLMGTQKIHAVAAMIDKHIDPSVFSRMEAKRLMKEGNLNYLKFFPKHFRLLINLCIK
;
A
#
# COMPACT_ATOMS: atom_id res chain seq x y z
N MET A 1 11.51 7.00 11.00
CA MET A 1 10.14 6.55 10.59
C MET A 1 9.56 5.49 11.53
N SER A 2 8.34 5.66 12.03
CA SER A 2 7.63 4.64 12.81
C SER A 2 7.10 3.50 11.92
N PRO A 3 6.90 2.28 12.46
CA PRO A 3 6.15 1.23 11.78
C PRO A 3 4.80 1.78 11.26
N TYR A 4 4.31 1.25 10.14
CA TYR A 4 3.01 1.57 9.50
C TYR A 4 2.93 2.84 8.64
N GLU A 5 3.81 3.84 8.80
CA GLU A 5 3.77 5.06 7.96
C GLU A 5 4.16 4.76 6.49
N TRP A 6 5.27 4.06 6.28
CA TRP A 6 5.70 3.65 4.94
C TRP A 6 4.71 2.68 4.28
N THR A 7 3.99 1.91 5.08
CA THR A 7 2.99 0.94 4.60
C THR A 7 1.83 1.65 3.90
N ASN A 8 1.37 2.78 4.46
CA ASN A 8 0.35 3.62 3.84
C ASN A 8 0.84 4.18 2.50
N ILE A 9 2.06 4.73 2.45
CA ILE A 9 2.65 5.30 1.23
C ILE A 9 2.75 4.23 0.13
N VAL A 10 3.30 3.06 0.46
CA VAL A 10 3.43 1.95 -0.49
C VAL A 10 2.06 1.50 -0.97
N GLN A 11 1.09 1.37 -0.07
CA GLN A 11 -0.25 0.90 -0.41
C GLN A 11 -1.05 1.93 -1.22
N GLU A 12 -0.85 3.22 -0.96
CA GLU A 12 -1.46 4.32 -1.71
C GLU A 12 -0.86 4.42 -3.10
N HIS A 13 0.48 4.43 -3.23
CA HIS A 13 1.15 4.39 -4.53
C HIS A 13 0.79 3.14 -5.34
N PHE A 14 0.83 1.97 -4.71
CA PHE A 14 0.39 0.72 -5.34
C PHE A 14 -1.02 0.89 -5.91
N PHE A 15 -1.94 1.43 -5.12
CA PHE A 15 -3.31 1.61 -5.58
C PHE A 15 -3.47 2.68 -6.66
N MET A 16 -2.79 3.82 -6.56
CA MET A 16 -2.84 4.87 -7.58
C MET A 16 -2.39 4.35 -8.95
N HIS A 17 -1.31 3.56 -8.97
CA HIS A 17 -0.73 3.05 -10.21
C HIS A 17 -1.46 1.83 -10.77
N ILE A 18 -1.99 0.97 -9.89
CA ILE A 18 -2.44 -0.38 -10.30
C ILE A 18 -3.96 -0.54 -10.18
N ARG A 19 -4.61 0.21 -9.30
CA ARG A 19 -6.06 0.17 -9.03
C ARG A 19 -6.63 -1.23 -8.78
N LEU A 20 -5.80 -2.16 -8.30
CA LEU A 20 -6.26 -3.50 -7.93
C LEU A 20 -7.11 -3.43 -6.64
N PRO A 21 -8.19 -4.24 -6.56
CA PRO A 21 -9.05 -4.30 -5.37
C PRO A 21 -8.39 -5.00 -4.18
N CYS A 22 -7.16 -5.50 -4.34
CA CYS A 22 -6.45 -6.29 -3.35
C CYS A 22 -6.19 -5.53 -2.03
N CYS A 23 -6.69 -6.10 -0.94
CA CYS A 23 -6.46 -5.67 0.43
C CYS A 23 -5.12 -6.20 0.97
N LEU A 24 -4.01 -5.54 0.63
CA LEU A 24 -2.66 -5.94 1.07
C LEU A 24 -2.44 -5.74 2.56
N VAL A 25 -1.93 -6.79 3.21
CA VAL A 25 -1.48 -6.79 4.60
C VAL A 25 0.01 -7.06 4.63
N PHE A 26 0.77 -6.09 5.12
CA PHE A 26 2.22 -6.14 5.25
C PHE A 26 2.57 -6.72 6.61
N LYS A 27 3.20 -7.90 6.63
CA LYS A 27 3.54 -8.63 7.87
C LYS A 27 5.03 -8.61 8.18
N LYS A 28 5.88 -8.41 7.17
CA LYS A 28 7.34 -8.48 7.30
C LYS A 28 7.98 -7.33 6.54
N SER A 29 8.72 -6.52 7.27
CA SER A 29 9.71 -5.60 6.72
C SER A 29 11.00 -5.80 7.49
N TYR A 30 12.11 -5.93 6.77
CA TYR A 30 13.43 -5.92 7.40
C TYR A 30 14.30 -4.90 6.69
N ILE A 31 15.07 -4.16 7.50
CA ILE A 31 16.11 -3.26 7.03
C ILE A 31 17.41 -4.04 7.11
N ASN A 32 18.11 -4.18 5.98
CA ASN A 32 19.41 -4.83 5.94
C ASN A 32 20.45 -3.84 5.42
N VAL A 33 21.33 -3.40 6.31
CA VAL A 33 22.35 -2.38 6.00
C VAL A 33 23.60 -2.99 5.36
N ASN A 34 23.78 -4.32 5.46
CA ASN A 34 25.04 -4.99 5.10
C ASN A 34 24.98 -5.77 3.77
N TYR A 35 23.80 -6.10 3.24
CA TYR A 35 23.68 -7.02 2.10
C TYR A 35 22.74 -6.49 1.01
N GLY A 36 23.19 -5.54 0.17
CA GLY A 36 22.64 -5.24 -1.17
C GLY A 36 21.15 -4.91 -1.32
N THR A 37 20.35 -4.95 -0.25
CA THR A 37 18.92 -4.67 -0.18
C THR A 37 18.65 -3.97 1.14
N TYR A 38 18.66 -2.65 1.08
CA TYR A 38 18.41 -1.76 2.21
C TYR A 38 17.08 -2.05 2.89
N LEU A 39 15.99 -2.18 2.13
CA LEU A 39 14.66 -2.46 2.66
C LEU A 39 13.99 -3.54 1.83
N SER A 40 13.45 -4.55 2.50
CA SER A 40 12.61 -5.56 1.88
C SER A 40 11.27 -5.62 2.59
N VAL A 41 10.19 -5.55 1.83
CA VAL A 41 8.81 -5.53 2.32
C VAL A 41 8.02 -6.64 1.65
N ARG A 42 7.26 -7.38 2.45
CA ARG A 42 6.39 -8.44 1.96
C ARG A 42 4.97 -8.28 2.47
N GLY A 43 4.04 -8.20 1.52
CA GLY A 43 2.61 -8.11 1.73
C GLY A 43 1.88 -9.30 1.11
N HIS A 44 0.70 -9.60 1.63
CA HIS A 44 -0.22 -10.58 1.05
C HIS A 44 -1.63 -10.01 1.05
N CYS A 45 -2.39 -10.28 0.01
CA CYS A 45 -3.81 -9.99 0.00
C CYS A 45 -4.55 -10.98 0.89
N SER A 46 -5.39 -10.49 1.79
CA SER A 46 -6.16 -11.35 2.70
C SER A 46 -7.37 -12.05 2.07
N ASP A 47 -7.70 -11.74 0.81
CA ASP A 47 -8.81 -12.37 0.08
C ASP A 47 -8.28 -13.33 -0.99
N CYS A 48 -7.42 -12.85 -1.90
CA CYS A 48 -6.92 -13.67 -3.00
C CYS A 48 -5.57 -14.34 -2.74
N GLY A 49 -4.93 -14.07 -1.61
CA GLY A 49 -3.61 -14.62 -1.29
C GLY A 49 -2.47 -14.08 -2.17
N SER A 50 -2.74 -13.18 -3.12
CA SER A 50 -1.72 -12.58 -3.97
C SER A 50 -0.64 -11.90 -3.15
N VAL A 51 0.60 -12.09 -3.57
CA VAL A 51 1.80 -11.67 -2.84
C VAL A 51 2.34 -10.40 -3.47
N PHE A 52 2.64 -9.44 -2.61
CA PHE A 52 3.38 -8.23 -2.93
C PHE A 52 4.77 -8.34 -2.32
N GLU A 53 5.81 -8.12 -3.13
CA GLU A 53 7.19 -8.05 -2.70
C GLU A 53 7.77 -6.73 -3.19
N GLY A 54 8.34 -5.95 -2.28
CA GLY A 54 9.01 -4.70 -2.60
C GLY A 54 10.43 -4.74 -2.05
N SER A 55 11.40 -4.31 -2.84
CA SER A 55 12.80 -4.23 -2.42
C SER A 55 13.43 -2.92 -2.84
N ILE A 56 14.21 -2.35 -1.94
CA ILE A 56 15.06 -1.19 -2.16
C ILE A 56 16.50 -1.67 -2.05
N LYS A 57 17.26 -1.54 -3.13
CA LYS A 57 18.65 -2.01 -3.19
C LYS A 57 19.63 -1.05 -2.53
N GLN A 58 19.45 0.26 -2.76
CA GLN A 58 20.36 1.30 -2.31
C GLN A 58 19.80 2.01 -1.07
N ILE A 59 20.69 2.34 -0.14
CA ILE A 59 20.36 3.22 0.98
C ILE A 59 20.07 4.60 0.39
N PRO A 60 18.92 5.22 0.66
CA PRO A 60 18.70 6.60 0.27
C PRO A 60 19.70 7.55 0.93
N ASP A 61 20.11 8.57 0.17
CA ASP A 61 20.65 9.80 0.75
C ASP A 61 19.54 10.55 1.50
N ASP A 62 19.91 11.40 2.45
CA ASP A 62 18.95 12.21 3.22
C ASP A 62 18.02 13.03 2.29
N ASP A 63 16.71 12.95 2.53
CA ASP A 63 15.64 13.59 1.73
C ASP A 63 15.59 13.19 0.23
N SER A 64 16.20 12.07 -0.15
CA SER A 64 16.17 11.59 -1.54
C SER A 64 14.95 10.73 -1.91
N ARG A 65 14.60 10.76 -3.20
CA ARG A 65 13.60 9.87 -3.80
C ARG A 65 14.20 8.47 -3.97
N VAL A 66 13.45 7.45 -3.57
CA VAL A 66 13.87 6.06 -3.70
C VAL A 66 12.99 5.31 -4.67
N ILE A 67 13.62 4.48 -5.50
CA ILE A 67 12.92 3.56 -6.38
C ILE A 67 12.83 2.21 -5.68
N MET A 68 11.60 1.80 -5.34
CA MET A 68 11.31 0.46 -4.87
C MET A 68 10.95 -0.42 -6.06
N GLU A 69 11.74 -1.47 -6.26
CA GLU A 69 11.39 -2.53 -7.22
C GLU A 69 10.30 -3.40 -6.60
N CYS A 70 9.18 -3.54 -7.31
CA CYS A 70 8.00 -4.21 -6.82
C CYS A 70 7.63 -5.37 -7.73
N LYS A 71 7.28 -6.48 -7.11
CA LYS A 71 6.75 -7.67 -7.76
C LYS A 71 5.41 -8.01 -7.16
N TYR A 72 4.44 -8.31 -8.02
CA TYR A 72 3.12 -8.72 -7.63
C TYR A 72 2.72 -10.00 -8.36
N SER A 73 2.41 -11.04 -7.59
CA SER A 73 2.11 -12.37 -8.11
C SER A 73 0.88 -12.97 -7.42
N GLY A 74 0.08 -13.72 -8.16
CA GLY A 74 -1.10 -14.42 -7.65
C GLY A 74 -2.35 -14.22 -8.51
N SER A 75 -3.45 -14.81 -8.04
CA SER A 75 -4.74 -14.82 -8.72
C SER A 75 -5.63 -13.69 -8.20
N TYR A 76 -5.35 -12.47 -8.64
CA TYR A 76 -6.08 -11.27 -8.20
C TYR A 76 -7.42 -11.03 -8.91
N ASN A 77 -7.75 -11.84 -9.93
CA ASN A 77 -9.01 -11.74 -10.67
C ASN A 77 -10.15 -12.52 -9.97
N ILE A 78 -10.33 -12.27 -8.68
CA ILE A 78 -11.41 -12.84 -7.87
C ILE A 78 -12.13 -11.73 -7.11
N SER A 79 -13.33 -12.00 -6.61
CA SER A 79 -14.08 -11.06 -5.78
C SER A 79 -13.35 -10.79 -4.46
N HIS A 80 -13.14 -9.51 -4.14
CA HIS A 80 -12.56 -9.07 -2.87
C HIS A 80 -13.66 -8.51 -1.98
N SER A 81 -13.80 -9.04 -0.76
CA SER A 81 -14.82 -8.62 0.21
C SER A 81 -14.24 -7.75 1.31
N LYS A 82 -12.95 -7.89 1.62
CA LYS A 82 -12.29 -7.11 2.67
C LYS A 82 -11.87 -5.76 2.15
N LYS A 83 -12.22 -4.74 2.94
CA LYS A 83 -11.82 -3.35 2.68
C LYS A 83 -10.37 -3.14 3.16
N ARG A 84 -9.68 -2.20 2.50
CA ARG A 84 -8.36 -1.75 2.94
C ARG A 84 -8.45 -1.15 4.34
N LYS A 85 -7.49 -1.50 5.20
CA LYS A 85 -7.35 -0.90 6.53
C LYS A 85 -6.59 0.42 6.42
N LEU A 86 -7.09 1.46 7.06
CA LEU A 86 -6.30 2.67 7.37
C LEU A 86 -5.33 2.33 8.50
N MET A 87 -4.05 2.63 8.33
CA MET A 87 -3.00 2.36 9.32
C MET A 87 -2.33 3.67 9.74
N GLY A 88 -1.55 3.64 10.83
CA GLY A 88 -0.71 4.77 11.25
C GLY A 88 -1.47 6.08 11.50
N THR A 89 -0.84 7.20 11.16
CA THR A 89 -1.36 8.57 11.27
C THR A 89 -2.69 8.77 10.55
N GLN A 90 -2.89 8.13 9.39
CA GLN A 90 -4.15 8.21 8.64
C GLN A 90 -5.35 7.69 9.46
N LYS A 91 -5.14 6.64 10.26
CA LYS A 91 -6.19 6.14 11.18
C LYS A 91 -6.50 7.18 12.26
N ILE A 92 -5.48 7.82 12.82
CA ILE A 92 -5.65 8.84 13.88
C ILE A 92 -6.42 10.04 13.31
N HIS A 93 -6.04 10.52 12.13
CA HIS A 93 -6.73 11.63 11.46
C HIS A 93 -8.17 11.27 11.09
N ALA A 94 -8.42 10.05 10.63
CA ALA A 94 -9.77 9.56 10.37
C ALA A 94 -10.63 9.56 11.64
N VAL A 95 -10.09 9.08 12.76
CA VAL A 95 -10.81 9.09 14.05
C VAL A 95 -11.09 10.52 14.52
N ALA A 96 -10.10 11.41 14.45
CA ALA A 96 -10.29 12.82 14.80
C ALA A 96 -11.37 13.48 13.92
N ALA A 97 -11.35 13.25 12.61
CA ALA A 97 -12.34 13.79 11.68
C ALA A 97 -13.75 13.20 11.90
N MET A 98 -13.86 11.93 12.33
CA MET A 98 -15.15 11.33 12.70
C MET A 98 -15.75 12.00 13.94
N ILE A 99 -14.93 12.27 14.95
CA ILE A 99 -15.36 12.95 16.18
C ILE A 99 -15.77 14.38 15.88
N ASP A 100 -14.93 15.13 15.16
CA ASP A 100 -15.18 16.53 14.79
C ASP A 100 -16.47 16.70 13.98
N LYS A 101 -16.68 15.83 12.98
CA LYS A 101 -17.82 15.91 12.06
C LYS A 101 -19.05 15.11 12.51
N HIS A 102 -18.98 14.44 13.67
CA HIS A 102 -20.03 13.53 14.17
C HIS A 102 -20.47 12.50 13.11
N ILE A 103 -19.51 11.88 12.43
CA ILE A 103 -19.76 10.88 11.41
C ILE A 103 -19.63 9.48 12.03
N ASP A 104 -20.65 8.65 11.81
CA ASP A 104 -20.61 7.25 12.23
C ASP A 104 -19.46 6.47 11.53
N PRO A 105 -18.71 5.60 12.24
CA PRO A 105 -17.61 4.83 11.67
C PRO A 105 -17.97 3.99 10.45
N SER A 106 -19.19 3.47 10.36
CA SER A 106 -19.66 2.70 9.20
C SER A 106 -19.84 3.59 7.97
N VAL A 107 -20.34 4.81 8.17
CA VAL A 107 -20.53 5.84 7.13
C VAL A 107 -19.17 6.31 6.62
N PHE A 108 -18.24 6.63 7.54
CA PHE A 108 -16.88 7.01 7.19
C PHE A 108 -16.17 5.92 6.38
N SER A 109 -16.22 4.66 6.86
CA SER A 109 -15.60 3.53 6.17
C SER A 109 -16.19 3.28 4.77
N ARG A 110 -17.48 3.55 4.58
CA ARG A 110 -18.14 3.46 3.27
C ARG A 110 -17.71 4.59 2.34
N MET A 111 -17.66 5.82 2.83
CA MET A 111 -17.23 6.99 2.05
C MET A 111 -15.76 6.86 1.63
N GLU A 112 -14.91 6.43 2.56
CA GLU A 112 -13.48 6.25 2.29
C GLU A 112 -13.24 5.07 1.33
N ALA A 113 -13.95 3.96 1.51
CA ALA A 113 -13.93 2.88 0.53
C ALA A 113 -14.37 3.36 -0.86
N LYS A 114 -15.38 4.22 -0.97
CA LYS A 114 -15.84 4.80 -2.24
C LYS A 114 -14.82 5.77 -2.84
N ARG A 115 -14.14 6.58 -2.02
CA ARG A 115 -13.06 7.49 -2.45
C ARG A 115 -11.89 6.70 -3.02
N LEU A 116 -11.50 5.64 -2.32
CA LEU A 116 -10.42 4.75 -2.71
C LEU A 116 -10.84 3.96 -3.96
N MET A 117 -11.99 3.28 -3.97
CA MET A 117 -12.46 2.43 -5.07
C MET A 117 -13.10 3.20 -6.24
N LYS A 118 -12.62 4.39 -6.59
CA LYS A 118 -13.05 5.06 -7.84
C LYS A 118 -12.55 4.21 -9.02
N GLU A 119 -13.39 3.28 -9.46
CA GLU A 119 -13.10 2.28 -10.49
C GLU A 119 -12.57 2.97 -11.76
N GLY A 120 -11.28 2.80 -12.02
CA GLY A 120 -10.74 3.02 -13.35
C GLY A 120 -11.02 1.78 -14.17
N ASN A 121 -11.94 1.87 -15.14
CA ASN A 121 -12.20 0.94 -16.24
C ASN A 121 -11.57 -0.47 -16.13
N LEU A 122 -12.39 -1.49 -15.88
CA LEU A 122 -12.03 -2.92 -15.79
C LEU A 122 -11.20 -3.50 -16.96
N ASN A 123 -11.03 -2.76 -18.05
CA ASN A 123 -10.30 -3.22 -19.25
C ASN A 123 -8.77 -3.24 -19.10
N TYR A 124 -8.18 -2.58 -18.10
CA TYR A 124 -6.73 -2.54 -17.91
C TYR A 124 -6.15 -3.71 -17.10
N LEU A 125 -7.00 -4.52 -16.44
CA LEU A 125 -6.54 -5.65 -15.63
C LEU A 125 -5.93 -6.80 -16.44
N LYS A 126 -6.14 -6.84 -17.77
CA LYS A 126 -5.59 -7.86 -18.66
C LYS A 126 -4.11 -7.63 -19.03
N PHE A 127 -3.58 -6.42 -18.83
CA PHE A 127 -2.20 -6.05 -19.18
C PHE A 127 -1.39 -5.63 -17.95
N PHE A 128 -1.64 -6.27 -16.81
CA PHE A 128 -0.90 -5.98 -15.59
C PHE A 128 0.53 -6.52 -15.67
N PRO A 129 1.57 -5.67 -15.62
CA PRO A 129 2.93 -6.14 -15.49
C PRO A 129 3.12 -6.67 -14.06
N LYS A 130 3.41 -7.97 -13.94
CA LYS A 130 3.73 -8.64 -12.65
C LYS A 130 4.94 -8.03 -11.94
N HIS A 131 5.68 -7.16 -12.62
CA HIS A 131 6.85 -6.47 -12.13
C HIS A 131 6.75 -4.98 -12.50
N PHE A 132 6.90 -4.10 -11.51
CA PHE A 132 6.82 -2.64 -11.70
C PHE A 132 7.75 -1.92 -10.71
N ARG A 133 7.94 -0.63 -10.89
CA ARG A 133 8.76 0.22 -10.02
C ARG A 133 7.87 1.29 -9.39
N LEU A 134 7.97 1.45 -8.07
CA LEU A 134 7.32 2.53 -7.33
C LEU A 134 8.36 3.55 -6.89
N LEU A 135 8.15 4.81 -7.23
CA LEU A 135 8.89 5.92 -6.65
C LEU A 135 8.25 6.25 -5.30
N ILE A 136 9.03 6.10 -4.23
CA ILE A 136 8.63 6.43 -2.87
C ILE A 136 9.61 7.47 -2.31
N ASN A 137 9.06 8.56 -1.76
CA ASN A 137 9.86 9.47 -0.94
C ASN A 137 10.05 8.84 0.42
N LEU A 138 11.28 8.44 0.74
CA LEU A 138 11.65 8.02 2.08
C LEU A 138 12.35 9.20 2.76
N CYS A 139 11.61 10.04 3.51
CA CYS A 139 12.26 10.92 4.50
C CYS A 139 12.72 10.05 5.67
N ILE A 140 13.99 9.62 5.66
CA ILE A 140 14.61 9.08 6.86
C ILE A 140 14.97 10.27 7.75
N LYS A 141 14.11 10.53 8.73
CA LYS A 141 14.45 11.23 9.96
C LYS A 141 14.24 10.28 11.13
#